data_AF-T0R4R1-F1
#
_entry.id   AF-T0R4R1-F1
#
_cell.length_a   1.000
_cell.length_b   1.000
_cell.length_c   1.000
_cell.angle_alpha   90.00
_cell.angle_beta   90.00
_cell.angle_gamma   90.00
#
_symmetry.space_group_name_H-M   'P 1'
#
loop_
_entity.id
_entity.type
_entity.pdbx_description
1 polymer ?
#
loop_
_entity_poly.entity_id
_entity_poly.type
_entity_poly.pdbx_seq_one_letter_code
_entity_poly.pdbx_strand_id
1 'polypeptide(L)'
;MLVHQTLRRTLLSAPRHLSTNAKMPPPLGERSSSSSLGSIGLIGGLFMSGYFMGTYIGVLPSYEALKQQLGLAEPTSAPYTGKLDVESKVFFDIGINGKPSGTIVFGLYDKVQPKTVANFVALCTGDRSVNGTALTYRNSRFHRIIPNFMIQGGDFTNGNGTGGLSIYGDRFADEDLSVPHAGAGTLSMANAGPNTNGSQFFICTAPTPWLDGKHTVFGRVLEGMDLVEKIEALGTRGGQPKAEVRILNCGLVETAHDQAAATTTPTVPEDVAMTERLEDLREIEAQLRANKATIDESMYTNMLHDITAEKLRVKKVLKELKQRK
;
A
#
# COMPACT_ATOMS: atom_id res chain seq x y z
N MET A 1 5.82 76.03 -10.52
CA MET A 1 5.84 77.51 -10.59
C MET A 1 4.58 78.02 -9.91
N LEU A 2 4.77 78.88 -8.90
CA LEU A 2 3.89 79.98 -8.44
C LEU A 2 2.41 79.67 -8.08
N VAL A 3 1.76 80.22 -7.06
CA VAL A 3 2.09 81.20 -6.00
C VAL A 3 0.87 81.30 -5.06
N HIS A 4 1.15 81.44 -3.76
CA HIS A 4 0.44 82.17 -2.69
C HIS A 4 -0.98 81.81 -2.21
N GLN A 5 -1.21 81.55 -0.90
CA GLN A 5 -1.32 82.50 0.26
C GLN A 5 -2.71 83.19 0.28
N THR A 6 -3.47 83.41 1.37
CA THR A 6 -3.25 83.51 2.82
C THR A 6 -4.62 83.67 3.52
N LEU A 7 -4.74 83.29 4.80
CA LEU A 7 -5.37 84.00 5.96
C LEU A 7 -5.69 82.94 7.06
N ARG A 8 -4.91 82.75 8.17
CA ARG A 8 -4.73 83.55 9.42
C ARG A 8 -6.07 84.07 10.00
N ARG A 9 -6.44 83.96 11.29
CA ARG A 9 -5.83 83.59 12.60
C ARG A 9 -7.02 83.39 13.59
N THR A 10 -7.08 82.32 14.39
CA THR A 10 -6.75 82.24 15.84
C THR A 10 -7.79 82.88 16.79
N LEU A 11 -8.30 82.13 17.79
CA LEU A 11 -8.01 82.31 19.24
C LEU A 11 -8.93 81.43 20.15
N LEU A 12 -8.27 80.58 20.96
CA LEU A 12 -8.44 80.32 22.40
C LEU A 12 -9.80 79.88 22.97
N SER A 13 -9.85 78.69 23.57
CA SER A 13 -9.62 78.51 25.03
C SER A 13 -9.92 77.08 25.50
N ALA A 14 -8.97 76.51 26.25
CA ALA A 14 -9.14 75.49 27.28
C ALA A 14 -8.81 76.19 28.63
N PRO A 15 -9.04 75.67 29.87
CA PRO A 15 -8.84 74.25 30.25
C PRO A 15 -9.58 73.71 31.52
N ARG A 16 -9.23 72.45 31.90
CA ARG A 16 -9.21 71.82 33.27
C ARG A 16 -10.58 71.45 33.91
N HIS A 17 -10.77 70.42 34.75
CA HIS A 17 -9.89 69.59 35.60
C HIS A 17 -10.60 68.25 36.00
N LEU A 18 -9.76 67.23 36.31
CA LEU A 18 -9.95 65.92 37.00
C LEU A 18 -11.29 65.54 37.70
N SER A 19 -11.65 64.25 37.62
CA SER A 19 -11.70 63.37 38.82
C SER A 19 -11.88 61.88 38.50
N THR A 20 -11.21 61.09 39.32
CA THR A 20 -11.07 59.64 39.43
C THR A 20 -12.37 58.88 39.71
N ASN A 21 -12.51 57.65 39.19
CA ASN A 21 -12.64 56.48 40.07
C ASN A 21 -12.51 55.14 39.34
N ALA A 22 -11.61 54.33 39.88
CA ALA A 22 -11.39 52.93 39.57
C ALA A 22 -12.57 52.07 40.04
N LYS A 23 -12.80 50.95 39.34
CA LYS A 23 -13.51 49.81 39.90
C LYS A 23 -12.78 48.52 39.51
N MET A 24 -11.89 48.09 40.40
CA MET A 24 -11.37 46.73 40.45
C MET A 24 -12.47 45.77 40.96
N PRO A 25 -12.43 44.49 40.56
CA PRO A 25 -13.34 43.46 41.06
C PRO A 25 -12.98 42.99 42.48
N PRO A 26 -13.93 42.39 43.23
CA PRO A 26 -13.66 41.87 44.57
C PRO A 26 -12.85 40.55 44.54
N PRO A 27 -12.02 40.26 45.55
CA PRO A 27 -11.34 38.98 45.70
C PRO A 27 -11.98 38.06 46.76
N LEU A 28 -11.54 36.79 46.68
CA LEU A 28 -11.57 35.68 47.65
C LEU A 28 -12.68 34.64 47.54
N GLY A 29 -12.22 33.40 47.31
CA GLY A 29 -12.98 32.16 47.41
C GLY A 29 -12.26 31.00 46.72
N GLU A 30 -11.14 30.54 47.28
CA GLU A 30 -10.47 29.30 46.86
C GLU A 30 -11.39 28.09 46.96
N ARG A 31 -11.46 27.28 45.89
CA ARG A 31 -11.50 25.80 45.96
C ARG A 31 -11.13 25.18 44.62
N SER A 32 -10.02 24.44 44.66
CA SER A 32 -9.57 23.34 43.79
C SER A 32 -10.55 22.76 42.77
N SER A 33 -10.12 22.65 41.49
CA SER A 33 -9.70 21.37 40.88
C SER A 33 -9.81 21.38 39.34
N SER A 34 -8.76 20.86 38.70
CA SER A 34 -8.71 20.15 37.40
C SER A 34 -9.04 20.88 36.07
N SER A 35 -8.01 20.88 35.22
CA SER A 35 -8.01 20.62 33.77
C SER A 35 -8.78 21.56 32.82
N SER A 36 -8.07 22.46 32.13
CA SER A 36 -8.42 22.86 30.76
C SER A 36 -7.25 23.52 30.03
N LEU A 37 -6.50 22.77 29.23
CA LEU A 37 -5.66 23.30 28.14
C LEU A 37 -5.58 22.23 27.05
N GLY A 38 -6.53 22.25 26.12
CA GLY A 38 -6.58 21.30 25.01
C GLY A 38 -7.85 21.43 24.19
N SER A 39 -8.10 22.58 23.57
CA SER A 39 -9.35 22.80 22.81
C SER A 39 -9.20 23.62 21.53
N ILE A 40 -7.99 23.78 20.97
CA ILE A 40 -7.80 24.56 19.72
C ILE A 40 -7.19 23.74 18.57
N GLY A 41 -6.80 22.47 18.78
CA GLY A 41 -6.21 21.62 17.73
C GLY A 41 -7.17 20.68 16.99
N LEU A 42 -8.44 20.57 17.40
CA LEU A 42 -9.29 19.42 17.00
C LEU A 42 -10.27 19.67 15.83
N ILE A 43 -10.29 20.88 15.24
CA ILE A 43 -11.23 21.19 14.13
C ILE A 43 -10.57 21.01 12.74
N GLY A 44 -9.27 20.73 12.67
CA GLY A 44 -8.57 20.53 11.39
C GLY A 44 -8.74 19.14 10.74
N GLY A 45 -9.18 18.14 11.50
CA GLY A 45 -9.26 16.74 11.06
C GLY A 45 -10.57 16.33 10.38
N LEU A 46 -11.60 17.18 10.38
CA LEU A 46 -12.97 16.76 10.05
C LEU A 46 -13.37 16.81 8.55
N PHE A 47 -12.42 16.91 7.61
CA PHE A 47 -12.74 17.18 6.19
C PHE A 47 -12.28 16.13 5.16
N MET A 48 -11.83 14.93 5.54
CA MET A 48 -11.15 14.02 4.57
C MET A 48 -11.71 12.59 4.48
N SER A 49 -12.99 12.36 4.81
CA SER A 49 -13.67 11.08 4.54
C SER A 49 -14.82 11.15 3.53
N GLY A 50 -14.84 12.15 2.65
CA GLY A 50 -15.73 12.14 1.48
C GLY A 50 -17.19 12.51 1.71
N TYR A 51 -17.52 13.35 2.70
CA TYR A 51 -18.85 13.96 2.79
C TYR A 51 -18.83 15.38 2.21
N PHE A 52 -19.26 15.50 0.96
CA PHE A 52 -19.64 16.80 0.38
C PHE A 52 -20.89 17.28 1.13
N MET A 53 -20.81 18.44 1.76
CA MET A 53 -21.97 19.12 2.35
C MET A 53 -22.84 19.60 1.20
N GLY A 54 -23.85 18.80 0.85
CA GLY A 54 -24.76 19.08 -0.25
C GLY A 54 -25.70 17.90 -0.49
N THR A 55 -26.83 17.92 0.21
CA THR A 55 -27.97 16.98 0.15
C THR A 55 -27.73 15.55 0.68
N TYR A 56 -28.28 15.36 1.89
CA TYR A 56 -28.50 14.11 2.61
C TYR A 56 -29.27 13.06 1.80
N ILE A 57 -28.69 11.87 1.60
CA ILE A 57 -29.37 10.56 1.69
C ILE A 57 -28.34 9.55 2.22
N GLY A 58 -28.40 9.20 3.51
CA GLY A 58 -27.57 8.16 4.12
C GLY A 58 -27.65 8.16 5.65
N VAL A 59 -27.79 6.96 6.24
CA VAL A 59 -27.93 6.74 7.69
C VAL A 59 -26.67 7.23 8.42
N LEU A 60 -26.84 7.96 9.53
CA LEU A 60 -25.75 8.45 10.38
C LEU A 60 -24.85 7.28 10.84
N PRO A 61 -23.52 7.41 10.80
CA PRO A 61 -22.61 6.39 11.32
C PRO A 61 -22.81 6.20 12.82
N SER A 62 -22.72 4.95 13.27
CA SER A 62 -22.89 4.61 14.68
C SER A 62 -21.81 5.26 15.55
N TYR A 63 -22.13 5.47 16.83
CA TYR A 63 -21.21 6.05 17.82
C TYR A 63 -19.87 5.29 17.91
N GLU A 64 -19.90 3.97 17.71
CA GLU A 64 -18.70 3.13 17.69
C GLU A 64 -17.83 3.37 16.44
N ALA A 65 -18.43 3.58 15.27
CA ALA A 65 -17.68 3.95 14.06
C ALA A 65 -16.99 5.32 14.22
N LEU A 66 -17.64 6.26 14.91
CA LEU A 66 -17.09 7.57 15.26
C LEU A 66 -15.90 7.46 16.22
N LYS A 67 -16.00 6.65 17.28
CA LYS A 67 -14.86 6.39 18.19
C LYS A 67 -13.66 5.80 17.46
N GLN A 68 -13.90 4.84 16.57
CA GLN A 68 -12.84 4.18 15.80
C GLN A 68 -12.18 5.13 14.79
N GLN A 69 -12.96 6.04 14.19
CA GLN A 69 -12.46 7.06 13.27
C GLN A 69 -11.72 8.20 13.99
N LEU A 70 -12.03 8.45 15.26
CA LEU A 70 -11.36 9.42 16.12
C LEU A 70 -10.18 8.83 16.92
N GLY A 71 -9.86 7.54 16.75
CA GLY A 71 -8.77 6.88 17.47
C GLY A 71 -9.03 6.73 18.98
N LEU A 72 -10.29 6.77 19.40
CA LEU A 72 -10.74 6.60 20.80
C LEU A 72 -11.21 5.16 21.08
N ALA A 73 -11.09 4.26 20.11
CA ALA A 73 -11.41 2.85 20.29
C ALA A 73 -10.17 2.10 20.81
N GLU A 74 -10.35 1.31 21.87
CA GLU A 74 -9.37 0.33 22.33
C GLU A 74 -9.02 -0.63 21.18
N PRO A 75 -7.76 -1.08 21.03
CA PRO A 75 -7.36 -2.02 19.99
C PRO A 75 -8.21 -3.28 20.12
N THR A 76 -9.07 -3.53 19.13
CA THR A 76 -10.04 -4.63 19.14
C THR A 76 -9.40 -6.00 18.92
N SER A 77 -8.12 -6.06 18.56
CA SER A 77 -7.32 -7.27 18.44
C SER A 77 -6.23 -7.29 19.52
N ALA A 78 -6.01 -8.46 20.13
CA ALA A 78 -4.87 -8.65 21.02
C ALA A 78 -3.58 -8.27 20.28
N PRO A 79 -2.62 -7.59 20.93
CA PRO A 79 -1.39 -7.16 20.27
C PRO A 79 -0.63 -8.38 19.75
N TYR A 80 -0.12 -8.32 18.52
CA TYR A 80 0.73 -9.37 17.98
C TYR A 80 1.96 -9.57 18.87
N THR A 81 2.15 -10.79 19.36
CA THR A 81 3.26 -11.17 20.27
C THR A 81 4.34 -11.99 19.58
N GLY A 82 4.14 -12.35 18.30
CA GLY A 82 5.09 -13.13 17.52
C GLY A 82 6.29 -12.31 17.03
N LYS A 83 7.23 -13.02 16.38
CA LYS A 83 8.38 -12.39 15.72
C LYS A 83 8.06 -12.16 14.24
N LEU A 84 8.26 -10.92 13.77
CA LEU A 84 8.14 -10.57 12.36
C LEU A 84 9.46 -10.85 11.64
N ASP A 85 9.66 -12.11 11.25
CA ASP A 85 10.82 -12.52 10.47
C ASP A 85 10.61 -12.16 8.99
N VAL A 86 11.67 -11.62 8.36
CA VAL A 86 11.71 -11.35 6.92
C VAL A 86 12.36 -12.54 6.23
N GLU A 87 11.62 -13.20 5.34
CA GLU A 87 12.14 -14.35 4.58
C GLU A 87 12.28 -14.01 3.10
N SER A 88 11.20 -13.57 2.45
CA SER A 88 11.24 -13.12 1.07
C SER A 88 11.60 -11.63 0.98
N LYS A 89 12.38 -11.30 -0.05
CA LYS A 89 12.69 -9.93 -0.43
C LYS A 89 12.26 -9.67 -1.86
N VAL A 90 11.64 -8.52 -2.11
CA VAL A 90 11.23 -8.08 -3.44
C VAL A 90 11.64 -6.63 -3.65
N PHE A 91 11.78 -6.23 -4.92
CA PHE A 91 12.18 -4.86 -5.25
C PHE A 91 11.22 -4.20 -6.24
N PHE A 92 11.15 -2.88 -6.17
CA PHE A 92 10.54 -2.02 -7.19
C PHE A 92 11.55 -0.99 -7.70
N ASP A 93 11.81 -1.01 -9.00
CA ASP A 93 12.51 0.08 -9.68
C ASP A 93 11.49 1.17 -10.01
N ILE A 94 11.69 2.37 -9.44
CA ILE A 94 10.73 3.46 -9.54
C ILE A 94 11.14 4.44 -10.63
N GLY A 95 10.16 4.90 -11.40
CA GLY A 95 10.26 6.00 -12.34
C GLY A 95 9.36 7.16 -11.95
N ILE A 96 9.87 8.39 -12.05
CA ILE A 96 9.11 9.62 -11.84
C ILE A 96 9.12 10.41 -13.15
N ASN A 97 7.92 10.70 -13.69
CA ASN A 97 7.74 11.32 -15.01
C ASN A 97 8.56 10.62 -16.11
N GLY A 98 8.55 9.29 -16.11
CA GLY A 98 9.28 8.45 -17.07
C GLY A 98 10.79 8.33 -16.84
N LYS A 99 11.36 8.99 -15.81
CA LYS A 99 12.79 8.92 -15.50
C LYS A 99 13.06 7.97 -14.33
N PRO A 100 13.99 7.00 -14.46
CA PRO A 100 14.43 6.17 -13.34
C PRO A 100 14.86 7.02 -12.14
N SER A 101 14.39 6.66 -10.95
CA SER A 101 14.56 7.45 -9.72
C SER A 101 15.15 6.67 -8.55
N GLY A 102 15.30 5.34 -8.68
CA GLY A 102 15.93 4.47 -7.70
C GLY A 102 15.12 3.19 -7.48
N THR A 103 15.52 2.39 -6.49
CA THR A 103 14.93 1.09 -6.18
C THR A 103 14.47 1.07 -4.72
N ILE A 104 13.30 0.50 -4.46
CA ILE A 104 12.79 0.23 -3.12
C ILE A 104 12.85 -1.28 -2.91
N VAL A 105 13.46 -1.73 -1.82
CA VAL A 105 13.50 -3.15 -1.44
C VAL A 105 12.58 -3.38 -0.25
N PHE A 106 11.73 -4.39 -0.35
CA PHE A 106 10.80 -4.80 0.69
C PHE A 106 11.22 -6.13 1.28
N GLY A 107 11.03 -6.28 2.59
CA GLY A 107 11.06 -7.54 3.31
C GLY A 107 9.65 -7.96 3.66
N LEU A 108 9.32 -9.22 3.40
CA LEU A 108 7.96 -9.77 3.54
C LEU A 108 7.88 -10.72 4.73
N TYR A 109 6.70 -10.79 5.36
CA TYR A 109 6.44 -11.60 6.56
C TYR A 109 5.80 -12.95 6.18
N ASP A 110 6.52 -13.77 5.41
CA ASP A 110 6.04 -15.01 4.80
C ASP A 110 5.34 -15.97 5.78
N LYS A 111 5.88 -16.11 6.99
CA LYS A 111 5.32 -16.99 8.02
C LYS A 111 4.00 -16.48 8.61
N VAL A 112 3.84 -15.17 8.68
CA VAL A 112 2.69 -14.53 9.34
C VAL A 112 1.56 -14.33 8.34
N GLN A 113 1.90 -13.96 7.10
CA GLN A 113 0.94 -13.64 6.04
C GLN A 113 1.23 -14.45 4.76
N PRO A 114 1.24 -15.80 4.80
CA PRO A 114 1.72 -16.62 3.69
C PRO A 114 0.96 -16.40 2.39
N LYS A 115 -0.37 -16.23 2.42
CA LYS A 115 -1.15 -15.99 1.20
C LYS A 115 -0.96 -14.57 0.68
N THR A 116 -0.91 -13.59 1.57
CA THR A 116 -0.71 -12.19 1.20
C THR A 116 0.66 -11.99 0.57
N VAL A 117 1.69 -12.60 1.15
CA VAL A 117 3.06 -12.56 0.65
C VAL A 117 3.17 -13.31 -0.69
N ALA A 118 2.62 -14.52 -0.81
CA ALA A 118 2.62 -15.24 -2.07
C ALA A 118 1.93 -14.46 -3.20
N ASN A 119 0.82 -13.76 -2.89
CA ASN A 119 0.16 -12.86 -3.84
C ASN A 119 1.07 -11.70 -4.26
N PHE A 120 1.68 -11.00 -3.30
CA PHE A 120 2.55 -9.86 -3.60
C PHE A 120 3.79 -10.28 -4.40
N VAL A 121 4.43 -11.39 -4.03
CA VAL A 121 5.61 -11.94 -4.73
C VAL A 121 5.26 -12.30 -6.17
N ALA A 122 4.17 -13.03 -6.39
CA ALA A 122 3.76 -13.42 -7.74
C ALA A 122 3.41 -12.21 -8.63
N LEU A 123 2.82 -11.15 -8.05
CA LEU A 123 2.59 -9.88 -8.75
C LEU A 123 3.91 -9.12 -9.02
N CYS A 124 4.93 -9.29 -8.20
CA CYS A 124 6.27 -8.74 -8.48
C CYS A 124 6.96 -9.52 -9.61
N THR A 125 6.90 -10.85 -9.63
CA THR A 125 7.55 -11.70 -10.65
C THR A 125 6.84 -11.63 -12.00
N GLY A 126 5.51 -11.50 -12.00
CA GLY A 126 4.73 -11.34 -13.23
C GLY A 126 4.67 -12.59 -14.10
N ASP A 127 4.86 -13.78 -13.52
CA ASP A 127 4.88 -15.09 -14.19
C ASP A 127 3.48 -15.66 -14.47
N ARG A 128 2.42 -14.95 -14.05
CA ARG A 128 1.02 -15.40 -14.13
C ARG A 128 0.15 -14.46 -14.96
N SER A 129 -0.93 -15.00 -15.51
CA SER A 129 -1.96 -14.25 -16.21
C SER A 129 -3.34 -14.85 -15.96
N VAL A 130 -4.37 -14.01 -15.88
CA VAL A 130 -5.77 -14.43 -15.77
C VAL A 130 -6.57 -13.75 -16.88
N ASN A 131 -7.30 -14.53 -17.68
CA ASN A 131 -8.14 -14.03 -18.79
C ASN A 131 -7.37 -13.10 -19.76
N GLY A 132 -6.11 -13.42 -20.06
CA GLY A 132 -5.25 -12.61 -20.92
C GLY A 132 -4.69 -11.34 -20.28
N THR A 133 -5.02 -11.05 -19.02
CA THR A 133 -4.43 -9.96 -18.24
C THR A 133 -3.22 -10.47 -17.47
N ALA A 134 -2.05 -9.89 -17.75
CA ALA A 134 -0.83 -10.20 -17.00
C ALA A 134 -0.98 -9.73 -15.54
N LEU A 135 -0.69 -10.61 -14.60
CA LEU A 135 -0.73 -10.32 -13.17
C LEU A 135 0.64 -9.78 -12.76
N THR A 136 0.86 -8.48 -12.95
CA THR A 136 2.16 -7.87 -12.65
C THR A 136 2.04 -6.43 -12.14
N TYR A 137 2.92 -6.06 -11.22
CA TYR A 137 3.12 -4.66 -10.82
C TYR A 137 3.94 -3.86 -11.81
N ARG A 138 4.63 -4.51 -12.76
CA ARG A 138 5.43 -3.82 -13.76
C ARG A 138 4.55 -2.87 -14.57
N ASN A 139 5.04 -1.65 -14.74
CA ASN A 139 4.36 -0.51 -15.35
C ASN A 139 3.10 0.01 -14.64
N SER A 140 2.70 -0.56 -13.49
CA SER A 140 1.64 0.01 -12.66
C SER A 140 2.10 1.31 -11.98
N ARG A 141 1.16 2.13 -11.51
CA ARG A 141 1.45 3.44 -10.92
C ARG A 141 0.99 3.57 -9.48
N PHE A 142 1.66 4.44 -8.73
CA PHE A 142 1.16 4.96 -7.48
C PHE A 142 0.07 5.98 -7.80
N HIS A 143 -1.19 5.58 -7.61
CA HIS A 143 -2.34 6.38 -8.02
C HIS A 143 -2.85 7.29 -6.89
N ARG A 144 -2.41 7.05 -5.64
CA ARG A 144 -2.81 7.85 -4.49
C ARG A 144 -1.64 8.06 -3.52
N ILE A 145 -1.24 9.29 -3.27
CA ILE A 145 -0.09 9.69 -2.44
C ILE A 145 -0.54 10.82 -1.51
N ILE A 146 -0.60 10.55 -0.20
CA ILE A 146 -1.01 11.53 0.82
C ILE A 146 0.16 11.76 1.77
N PRO A 147 0.74 12.96 1.79
CA PRO A 147 1.82 13.31 2.71
C PRO A 147 1.42 13.16 4.19
N ASN A 148 2.35 12.71 5.01
CA ASN A 148 2.22 12.30 6.42
C ASN A 148 1.17 11.20 6.65
N PHE A 149 0.99 10.33 5.66
CA PHE A 149 0.06 9.21 5.77
C PHE A 149 0.61 7.98 5.05
N MET A 150 0.49 7.93 3.73
CA MET A 150 0.88 6.76 2.95
C MET A 150 0.99 7.05 1.45
N ILE A 151 1.67 6.15 0.75
CA ILE A 151 1.70 6.07 -0.72
C ILE A 151 1.07 4.74 -1.16
N GLN A 152 0.10 4.80 -2.07
CA GLN A 152 -0.72 3.66 -2.49
C GLN A 152 -0.61 3.40 -3.99
N GLY A 153 -0.44 2.13 -4.34
CA GLY A 153 -0.26 1.62 -5.69
C GLY A 153 -0.91 0.26 -5.88
N GLY A 154 -0.48 -0.47 -6.92
CA GLY A 154 -0.87 -1.85 -7.15
C GLY A 154 -2.19 -2.07 -7.91
N ASP A 155 -2.85 -1.01 -8.37
CA ASP A 155 -3.92 -1.13 -9.38
C ASP A 155 -3.28 -1.21 -10.77
N PHE A 156 -3.01 -2.43 -11.24
CA PHE A 156 -2.41 -2.67 -12.57
C PHE A 156 -3.46 -2.81 -13.69
N THR A 157 -4.76 -2.89 -13.36
CA THR A 157 -5.81 -3.07 -14.38
C THR A 157 -6.37 -1.72 -14.84
N ASN A 158 -6.75 -0.84 -13.91
CA ASN A 158 -7.35 0.45 -14.22
C ASN A 158 -6.40 1.62 -13.91
N GLY A 159 -5.42 1.38 -13.02
CA GLY A 159 -4.45 2.38 -12.60
C GLY A 159 -5.02 3.55 -11.82
N ASN A 160 -6.28 3.54 -11.37
CA ASN A 160 -6.93 4.69 -10.74
C ASN A 160 -7.49 4.40 -9.33
N GLY A 161 -7.23 3.20 -8.81
CA GLY A 161 -7.68 2.74 -7.51
C GLY A 161 -9.00 1.96 -7.53
N THR A 162 -9.67 1.82 -8.68
CA THR A 162 -10.91 1.03 -8.78
C THR A 162 -10.66 -0.42 -9.21
N GLY A 163 -9.44 -0.74 -9.65
CA GLY A 163 -9.09 -2.05 -10.19
C GLY A 163 -8.20 -2.89 -9.28
N GLY A 164 -7.43 -3.76 -9.92
CA GLY A 164 -6.55 -4.74 -9.27
C GLY A 164 -7.21 -6.11 -9.08
N LEU A 165 -6.41 -7.16 -9.24
CA LEU A 165 -6.81 -8.56 -9.10
C LEU A 165 -5.74 -9.29 -8.29
N SER A 166 -6.14 -10.29 -7.51
CA SER A 166 -5.20 -11.18 -6.83
C SER A 166 -4.81 -12.36 -7.72
N ILE A 167 -3.76 -13.08 -7.33
CA ILE A 167 -3.42 -14.36 -7.97
C ILE A 167 -4.43 -15.48 -7.69
N TYR A 168 -5.38 -15.25 -6.78
CA TYR A 168 -6.40 -16.21 -6.37
C TYR A 168 -7.77 -15.93 -6.98
N GLY A 169 -7.87 -14.94 -7.89
CA GLY A 169 -9.11 -14.40 -8.42
C GLY A 169 -9.28 -12.93 -8.06
N ASP A 170 -10.51 -12.42 -8.05
CA ASP A 170 -10.76 -10.99 -7.85
C ASP A 170 -10.29 -10.50 -6.46
N ARG A 171 -10.62 -11.26 -5.40
CA ARG A 171 -10.35 -10.88 -4.01
C ARG A 171 -9.99 -12.09 -3.14
N PHE A 172 -9.28 -11.85 -2.04
CA PHE A 172 -9.00 -12.85 -1.00
C PHE A 172 -9.18 -12.29 0.41
N ALA A 173 -9.34 -13.20 1.38
CA ALA A 173 -9.61 -12.90 2.78
C ALA A 173 -8.43 -12.19 3.48
N ASP A 174 -8.74 -11.49 4.58
CA ASP A 174 -7.71 -10.99 5.49
C ASP A 174 -7.04 -12.18 6.20
N GLU A 175 -5.73 -12.09 6.43
CA GLU A 175 -4.98 -13.05 7.23
C GLU A 175 -4.86 -12.54 8.68
N ASP A 176 -3.66 -12.40 9.24
CA ASP A 176 -3.48 -11.95 10.62
C ASP A 176 -3.56 -10.42 10.73
N LEU A 177 -4.67 -9.90 11.27
CA LEU A 177 -4.88 -8.48 11.49
C LEU A 177 -4.34 -7.94 12.83
N SER A 178 -3.66 -8.79 13.62
CA SER A 178 -3.04 -8.37 14.88
C SER A 178 -1.70 -7.66 14.69
N VAL A 179 -1.06 -7.82 13.52
CA VAL A 179 0.20 -7.14 13.18
C VAL A 179 -0.04 -5.63 13.06
N PRO A 180 0.60 -4.80 13.89
CA PRO A 180 0.33 -3.37 13.92
C PRO A 180 1.05 -2.61 12.80
N HIS A 181 0.51 -1.44 12.42
CA HIS A 181 1.17 -0.48 11.55
C HIS A 181 2.27 0.25 12.31
N ALA A 182 3.44 -0.40 12.38
CA ALA A 182 4.60 0.02 13.19
C ALA A 182 5.28 1.33 12.77
N GLY A 183 4.75 2.08 11.80
CA GLY A 183 5.21 3.41 11.42
C GLY A 183 5.60 3.54 9.95
N ALA A 184 6.47 4.51 9.67
CA ALA A 184 6.98 4.73 8.32
C ALA A 184 7.71 3.49 7.79
N GLY A 185 7.47 3.16 6.52
CA GLY A 185 8.01 1.98 5.87
C GLY A 185 7.19 0.70 6.04
N THR A 186 6.11 0.69 6.82
CA THR A 186 5.20 -0.46 6.88
C THR A 186 4.53 -0.69 5.52
N LEU A 187 4.54 -1.94 5.04
CA LEU A 187 3.86 -2.37 3.82
C LEU A 187 2.57 -3.14 4.18
N SER A 188 1.44 -2.71 3.63
CA SER A 188 0.10 -3.22 4.01
C SER A 188 -0.86 -3.26 2.83
N MET A 189 -1.85 -4.16 2.90
CA MET A 189 -2.84 -4.36 1.83
C MET A 189 -3.93 -3.29 1.86
N ALA A 190 -4.23 -2.69 0.70
CA ALA A 190 -5.44 -1.90 0.55
C ALA A 190 -6.64 -2.81 0.28
N ASN A 191 -7.77 -2.49 0.90
CA ASN A 191 -9.03 -3.22 0.73
C ASN A 191 -10.22 -2.26 0.67
N ALA A 192 -11.39 -2.78 0.31
CA ALA A 192 -12.66 -2.06 0.26
C ALA A 192 -13.63 -2.57 1.35
N GLY A 193 -13.08 -2.94 2.51
CA GLY A 193 -13.78 -3.61 3.61
C GLY A 193 -13.20 -4.99 3.92
N PRO A 194 -13.71 -5.66 4.97
CA PRO A 194 -13.18 -6.95 5.41
C PRO A 194 -13.15 -7.99 4.30
N ASN A 195 -12.06 -8.74 4.20
CA ASN A 195 -11.86 -9.85 3.27
C ASN A 195 -11.93 -9.47 1.78
N THR A 196 -11.46 -8.25 1.43
CA THR A 196 -11.45 -7.76 0.04
C THR A 196 -10.06 -7.38 -0.46
N ASN A 197 -9.04 -8.12 -0.03
CA ASN A 197 -7.68 -7.92 -0.51
C ASN A 197 -7.57 -8.28 -2.00
N GLY A 198 -6.86 -7.47 -2.77
CA GLY A 198 -6.62 -7.69 -4.20
C GLY A 198 -5.14 -7.58 -4.52
N SER A 199 -4.77 -6.63 -5.37
CA SER A 199 -3.37 -6.30 -5.64
C SER A 199 -2.92 -4.95 -5.09
N GLN A 200 -3.87 -4.11 -4.67
CA GLN A 200 -3.53 -2.78 -4.18
C GLN A 200 -2.85 -2.86 -2.82
N PHE A 201 -1.80 -2.07 -2.66
CA PHE A 201 -1.00 -1.99 -1.46
C PHE A 201 -0.70 -0.53 -1.13
N PHE A 202 -0.32 -0.27 0.11
CA PHE A 202 0.23 1.02 0.50
C PHE A 202 1.47 0.86 1.39
N ILE A 203 2.31 1.90 1.36
CA ILE A 203 3.48 2.05 2.22
C ILE A 203 3.20 3.23 3.14
N CYS A 204 3.22 3.01 4.45
CA CYS A 204 3.05 4.08 5.42
C CYS A 204 4.25 5.02 5.40
N THR A 205 4.00 6.32 5.53
CA THR A 205 5.06 7.34 5.69
C THR A 205 5.00 8.03 7.06
N ALA A 206 3.98 7.72 7.86
CA ALA A 206 3.81 8.14 9.24
C ALA A 206 3.20 6.99 10.07
N PRO A 207 3.14 7.10 11.40
CA PRO A 207 2.36 6.19 12.23
C PRO A 207 0.87 6.22 11.86
N THR A 208 0.27 5.03 11.66
CA THR A 208 -1.14 4.89 11.24
C THR A 208 -1.91 3.88 12.10
N PRO A 209 -1.96 4.03 13.44
CA PRO A 209 -2.59 3.04 14.34
C PRO A 209 -4.10 2.85 14.11
N TRP A 210 -4.79 3.83 13.50
CA TRP A 210 -6.22 3.71 13.17
C TRP A 210 -6.53 2.70 12.05
N LEU A 211 -5.49 2.18 11.38
CA LEU A 211 -5.57 1.11 10.39
C LEU A 211 -5.39 -0.29 10.98
N ASP A 212 -4.95 -0.38 12.25
CA ASP A 212 -4.78 -1.66 12.93
C ASP A 212 -6.11 -2.40 13.04
N GLY A 213 -6.08 -3.73 12.85
CA GLY A 213 -7.28 -4.54 12.81
C GLY A 213 -8.13 -4.40 11.54
N LYS A 214 -7.71 -3.60 10.55
CA LYS A 214 -8.47 -3.37 9.30
C LYS A 214 -7.72 -3.71 8.02
N HIS A 215 -6.40 -3.61 8.03
CA HIS A 215 -5.54 -3.86 6.88
C HIS A 215 -4.43 -4.84 7.24
N THR A 216 -4.22 -5.83 6.37
CA THR A 216 -3.20 -6.86 6.55
C THR A 216 -1.82 -6.28 6.33
N VAL A 217 -1.04 -6.11 7.40
CA VAL A 217 0.38 -5.76 7.34
C VAL A 217 1.19 -7.01 7.00
N PHE A 218 1.92 -6.98 5.89
CA PHE A 218 2.60 -8.16 5.34
C PHE A 218 4.08 -7.93 5.00
N GLY A 219 4.62 -6.75 5.29
CA GLY A 219 6.05 -6.50 5.14
C GLY A 219 6.46 -5.11 5.59
N ARG A 220 7.69 -4.74 5.22
CA ARG A 220 8.25 -3.41 5.41
C ARG A 220 9.30 -3.09 4.36
N VAL A 221 9.57 -1.80 4.18
CA VAL A 221 10.73 -1.33 3.41
C VAL A 221 12.01 -1.65 4.17
N LEU A 222 12.99 -2.22 3.47
CA LEU A 222 14.35 -2.47 3.94
C LEU A 222 15.33 -1.43 3.40
N GLU A 223 15.18 -1.06 2.13
CA GLU A 223 16.05 -0.11 1.42
C GLU A 223 15.20 0.81 0.55
N GLY A 224 15.66 2.06 0.34
CA GLY A 224 14.96 3.04 -0.48
C GLY A 224 13.88 3.86 0.26
N MET A 225 13.98 4.00 1.59
CA MET A 225 13.06 4.86 2.35
C MET A 225 13.17 6.34 1.98
N ASP A 226 14.36 6.83 1.64
CA ASP A 226 14.59 8.17 1.09
C ASP A 226 13.82 8.38 -0.23
N LEU A 227 13.72 7.34 -1.06
CA LEU A 227 12.92 7.36 -2.27
C LEU A 227 11.41 7.36 -1.95
N VAL A 228 10.96 6.63 -0.93
CA VAL A 228 9.58 6.67 -0.45
C VAL A 228 9.19 8.08 0.00
N GLU A 229 10.04 8.75 0.79
CA GLU A 229 9.84 10.14 1.23
C GLU A 229 9.81 11.12 0.03
N LYS A 230 10.68 10.89 -0.96
CA LYS A 230 10.66 11.67 -2.21
C LYS A 230 9.37 11.49 -3.00
N ILE A 231 8.84 10.27 -3.07
CA ILE A 231 7.54 9.97 -3.71
C ILE A 231 6.42 10.64 -2.92
N GLU A 232 6.45 10.58 -1.60
CA GLU A 232 5.48 11.22 -0.72
C GLU A 232 5.38 12.72 -0.94
N ALA A 233 6.51 13.42 -1.11
CA ALA A 233 6.55 14.86 -1.36
C ALA A 233 5.80 15.28 -2.65
N LEU A 234 5.64 14.35 -3.59
CA LEU A 234 4.86 14.53 -4.82
C LEU A 234 3.35 14.38 -4.59
N GLY A 235 2.92 14.01 -3.39
CA GLY A 235 1.52 13.85 -3.02
C GLY A 235 0.77 15.17 -2.82
N THR A 236 -0.53 15.02 -2.64
CA THR A 236 -1.43 16.12 -2.26
C THR A 236 -2.34 15.67 -1.13
N ARG A 237 -2.99 16.62 -0.44
CA ARG A 237 -3.99 16.29 0.57
C ARG A 237 -5.11 15.42 0.01
N GLY A 238 -5.52 15.64 -1.24
CA GLY A 238 -6.53 14.85 -1.93
C GLY A 238 -6.06 13.48 -2.43
N GLY A 239 -4.77 13.16 -2.25
CA GLY A 239 -4.18 11.91 -2.71
C GLY A 239 -3.74 11.92 -4.17
N GLN A 240 -4.19 12.85 -5.01
CA GLN A 240 -3.75 12.92 -6.40
C GLN A 240 -2.25 13.29 -6.47
N PRO A 241 -1.39 12.47 -7.11
CA PRO A 241 0.02 12.82 -7.31
C PRO A 241 0.21 14.02 -8.23
N LYS A 242 1.20 14.87 -7.91
CA LYS A 242 1.65 16.02 -8.73
C LYS A 242 2.51 15.60 -9.92
N ALA A 243 3.03 14.37 -9.90
CA ALA A 243 3.87 13.80 -10.92
C ALA A 243 3.51 12.32 -11.08
N GLU A 244 3.75 11.76 -12.26
CA GLU A 244 3.52 10.35 -12.49
C GLU A 244 4.62 9.52 -11.83
N VAL A 245 4.24 8.60 -10.95
CA VAL A 245 5.16 7.68 -10.27
C VAL A 245 4.79 6.25 -10.66
N ARG A 246 5.69 5.56 -11.33
CA ARG A 246 5.50 4.20 -11.87
C ARG A 246 6.51 3.22 -11.33
N ILE A 247 6.11 1.96 -11.25
CA ILE A 247 6.98 0.82 -11.05
C ILE A 247 7.48 0.43 -12.46
N LEU A 248 8.71 0.80 -12.80
CA LEU A 248 9.31 0.49 -14.11
C LEU A 248 9.63 -1.01 -14.23
N ASN A 249 10.07 -1.60 -13.13
CA ASN A 249 10.39 -3.00 -13.02
C ASN A 249 10.19 -3.48 -11.58
N CYS A 250 9.98 -4.77 -11.42
CA CYS A 250 9.79 -5.40 -10.11
C CYS A 250 10.19 -6.88 -10.17
N GLY A 251 10.47 -7.47 -9.02
CA GLY A 251 10.82 -8.88 -8.95
C GLY A 251 11.26 -9.32 -7.56
N LEU A 252 11.65 -10.59 -7.46
CA LEU A 252 12.29 -11.15 -6.28
C LEU A 252 13.75 -10.68 -6.20
N VAL A 253 14.24 -10.39 -5.01
CA VAL A 253 15.68 -10.18 -4.78
C VAL A 253 16.29 -11.55 -4.54
N GLU A 254 17.07 -12.02 -5.50
CA GLU A 254 17.85 -13.26 -5.36
C GLU A 254 18.83 -13.14 -4.20
N THR A 255 18.82 -14.12 -3.30
CA THR A 255 19.76 -14.13 -2.17
C THR A 255 21.08 -14.77 -2.60
N ALA A 256 22.17 -14.57 -1.85
CA ALA A 256 23.49 -15.10 -2.22
C ALA A 256 23.54 -16.64 -2.41
N HIS A 257 22.56 -17.37 -1.87
CA HIS A 257 22.42 -18.81 -2.10
C HIS A 257 21.98 -19.13 -3.55
N ASP A 258 21.31 -18.18 -4.21
CA ASP A 258 20.90 -18.23 -5.62
C ASP A 258 22.02 -17.75 -6.55
N GLN A 259 22.91 -16.88 -6.06
CA GLN A 259 24.09 -16.43 -6.83
C GLN A 259 25.17 -17.50 -6.97
N ALA A 260 25.23 -18.47 -6.06
CA ALA A 260 26.06 -19.67 -6.24
C ALA A 260 25.50 -20.60 -7.34
N ALA A 261 24.18 -20.62 -7.56
CA ALA A 261 23.54 -21.33 -8.66
C ALA A 261 23.61 -20.54 -9.99
N ALA A 262 23.64 -19.21 -9.94
CA ALA A 262 23.74 -18.36 -11.13
C ALA A 262 25.19 -18.14 -11.63
N THR A 263 26.20 -18.26 -10.77
CA THR A 263 27.63 -18.11 -11.15
C THR A 263 28.25 -19.42 -11.65
N THR A 264 27.56 -20.54 -11.51
CA THR A 264 27.78 -21.74 -12.31
C THR A 264 26.48 -22.12 -12.98
N THR A 265 26.14 -21.46 -14.08
CA THR A 265 25.49 -22.19 -15.18
C THR A 265 26.62 -22.93 -15.90
N PRO A 266 26.88 -24.23 -15.63
CA PRO A 266 27.19 -25.07 -16.77
C PRO A 266 25.95 -24.95 -17.65
N THR A 267 26.14 -24.54 -18.90
CA THR A 267 25.10 -24.58 -19.93
C THR A 267 24.59 -26.01 -20.01
N VAL A 268 23.58 -26.35 -19.22
CA VAL A 268 22.82 -27.60 -19.38
C VAL A 268 22.24 -27.48 -20.78
N PRO A 269 22.65 -28.35 -21.72
CA PRO A 269 22.17 -28.26 -23.09
C PRO A 269 20.64 -28.21 -23.08
N GLU A 270 20.04 -27.34 -23.89
CA GLU A 270 18.60 -27.07 -23.89
C GLU A 270 17.75 -28.36 -24.05
N ASP A 271 18.32 -29.39 -24.68
CA ASP A 271 17.71 -30.71 -24.79
C ASP A 271 17.64 -31.50 -23.47
N VAL A 272 18.59 -31.30 -22.55
CA VAL A 272 18.59 -31.93 -21.22
C VAL A 272 17.53 -31.29 -20.34
N ALA A 273 17.46 -29.95 -20.28
CA ALA A 273 16.45 -29.22 -19.51
C ALA A 273 15.02 -29.52 -20.00
N MET A 274 14.82 -29.62 -21.31
CA MET A 274 13.51 -29.98 -21.88
C MET A 274 13.15 -31.46 -21.66
N THR A 275 14.15 -32.34 -21.48
CA THR A 275 13.90 -33.76 -21.15
C THR A 275 13.48 -33.91 -19.69
N GLU A 276 14.16 -33.24 -18.77
CA GLU A 276 13.80 -33.19 -17.34
C GLU A 276 12.39 -32.60 -17.16
N ARG A 277 12.09 -31.49 -17.83
CA ARG A 277 10.74 -30.89 -17.83
C ARG A 277 9.65 -31.86 -18.33
N LEU A 278 9.95 -32.74 -19.27
CA LEU A 278 9.00 -33.75 -19.75
C LEU A 278 8.78 -34.88 -18.73
N GLU A 279 9.79 -35.19 -17.92
CA GLU A 279 9.71 -36.17 -16.84
C GLU A 279 8.89 -35.63 -15.66
N ASP A 280 9.13 -34.40 -15.25
CA ASP A 280 8.31 -33.72 -14.22
C ASP A 280 6.82 -33.70 -14.62
N LEU A 281 6.51 -33.34 -15.87
CA LEU A 281 5.14 -33.33 -16.36
C LEU A 281 4.50 -34.73 -16.40
N ARG A 282 5.29 -35.80 -16.54
CA ARG A 282 4.79 -37.18 -16.43
C ARG A 282 4.49 -37.54 -14.99
N GLU A 283 5.31 -37.09 -14.04
CA GLU A 283 5.09 -37.32 -12.63
C GLU A 283 3.85 -36.57 -12.12
N ILE A 284 3.72 -35.29 -12.49
CA ILE A 284 2.55 -34.47 -12.14
C ILE A 284 1.26 -35.09 -12.71
N GLU A 285 1.29 -35.59 -13.96
CA GLU A 285 0.14 -36.30 -14.55
C GLU A 285 -0.20 -37.59 -13.76
N ALA A 286 0.81 -38.33 -13.30
CA ALA A 286 0.61 -39.55 -12.53
C ALA A 286 0.00 -39.25 -11.15
N GLN A 287 0.50 -38.22 -10.46
CA GLN A 287 -0.03 -37.77 -9.17
C GLN A 287 -1.46 -37.21 -9.31
N LEU A 288 -1.73 -36.43 -10.37
CA LEU A 288 -3.06 -35.91 -10.66
C LEU A 288 -4.07 -37.05 -10.88
N ARG A 289 -3.67 -38.10 -11.61
CA ARG A 289 -4.50 -39.30 -11.83
C ARG A 289 -4.71 -40.10 -10.55
N ALA A 290 -3.69 -40.26 -9.72
CA ALA A 290 -3.80 -40.95 -8.43
C ALA A 290 -4.78 -40.25 -7.48
N ASN A 291 -4.83 -38.92 -7.54
CA ASN A 291 -5.69 -38.09 -6.70
C ASN A 291 -7.03 -37.71 -7.38
N LYS A 292 -7.40 -38.35 -8.49
CA LYS A 292 -8.64 -38.01 -9.22
C LYS A 292 -9.89 -38.03 -8.32
N ALA A 293 -9.95 -38.94 -7.35
CA ALA A 293 -11.10 -39.08 -6.46
C ALA A 293 -11.25 -37.95 -5.43
N THR A 294 -10.19 -37.16 -5.19
CA THR A 294 -10.18 -36.05 -4.21
C THR A 294 -10.27 -34.68 -4.87
N ILE A 295 -10.24 -34.62 -6.20
CA ILE A 295 -10.21 -33.38 -6.99
C ILE A 295 -11.56 -33.22 -7.68
N ASP A 296 -12.08 -31.99 -7.70
CA ASP A 296 -13.28 -31.64 -8.45
C ASP A 296 -13.14 -32.02 -9.94
N GLU A 297 -14.20 -32.57 -10.54
CA GLU A 297 -14.16 -33.13 -11.89
C GLU A 297 -13.81 -32.08 -12.96
N SER A 298 -14.28 -30.84 -12.79
CA SER A 298 -14.00 -29.75 -13.71
C SER A 298 -12.54 -29.29 -13.59
N MET A 299 -12.02 -29.22 -12.36
CA MET A 299 -10.64 -28.87 -12.07
C MET A 299 -9.66 -29.93 -12.58
N TYR A 300 -9.97 -31.22 -12.36
CA TYR A 300 -9.18 -32.34 -12.86
C TYR A 300 -9.07 -32.31 -14.39
N THR A 301 -10.17 -32.03 -15.07
CA THR A 301 -10.23 -32.00 -16.54
C THR A 301 -9.37 -30.86 -17.11
N ASN A 302 -9.46 -29.66 -16.51
CA ASN A 302 -8.65 -28.51 -16.92
C ASN A 302 -7.15 -28.74 -16.68
N MET A 303 -6.77 -29.23 -15.50
CA MET A 303 -5.38 -29.53 -15.18
C MET A 303 -4.78 -30.58 -16.11
N LEU A 304 -5.54 -31.65 -16.41
CA LEU A 304 -5.09 -32.70 -17.32
C LEU A 304 -4.92 -32.18 -18.75
N HIS A 305 -5.82 -31.29 -19.20
CA HIS A 305 -5.71 -30.63 -20.49
C HIS A 305 -4.44 -29.78 -20.58
N ASP A 306 -4.14 -28.96 -19.56
CA ASP A 306 -2.96 -28.09 -19.55
C ASP A 306 -1.66 -28.87 -19.50
N ILE A 307 -1.59 -29.93 -18.68
CA ILE A 307 -0.44 -30.84 -18.63
C ILE A 307 -0.23 -31.51 -19.99
N THR A 308 -1.31 -31.92 -20.66
CA THR A 308 -1.23 -32.57 -21.97
C THR A 308 -0.71 -31.61 -23.04
N ALA A 309 -1.22 -30.37 -23.06
CA ALA A 309 -0.79 -29.32 -23.97
C ALA A 309 0.70 -28.97 -23.77
N GLU A 310 1.14 -28.85 -22.52
CA GLU A 310 2.52 -28.52 -22.20
C GLU A 310 3.48 -29.67 -22.55
N LYS A 311 3.09 -30.93 -22.31
CA LYS A 311 3.88 -32.09 -22.76
C LYS A 311 4.01 -32.14 -24.28
N LEU A 312 2.98 -31.73 -25.02
CA LEU A 312 3.05 -31.67 -26.48
C LEU A 312 4.02 -30.57 -26.94
N ARG A 313 3.99 -29.40 -26.29
CA ARG A 313 4.92 -28.29 -26.55
C ARG A 313 6.36 -28.69 -26.28
N VAL A 314 6.65 -29.26 -25.12
CA VAL A 314 8.00 -29.71 -24.73
C VAL A 314 8.52 -30.80 -25.68
N LYS A 315 7.68 -31.78 -26.06
CA LYS A 315 8.04 -32.80 -27.06
C LYS A 315 8.35 -32.20 -28.44
N LYS A 316 7.62 -31.16 -28.85
CA LYS A 316 7.88 -30.45 -30.11
C LYS A 316 9.24 -29.76 -30.08
N VAL A 317 9.55 -29.04 -28.99
CA VAL A 317 10.86 -28.41 -28.78
C VAL A 317 11.99 -29.45 -28.78
N LEU A 318 11.84 -30.56 -28.05
CA LEU A 318 12.82 -31.66 -28.07
C LEU A 318 13.05 -32.23 -29.47
N LYS A 319 11.99 -32.34 -30.29
CA LYS A 319 12.10 -32.80 -31.68
C LYS A 319 12.87 -31.79 -32.54
N GLU A 320 12.60 -30.50 -32.39
CA GLU A 320 13.30 -29.43 -33.10
C GLU A 320 14.78 -29.35 -32.69
N LEU A 321 15.09 -29.52 -31.40
CA LEU A 321 16.47 -29.53 -30.90
C LEU A 321 17.26 -30.74 -31.43
N LYS A 322 16.63 -31.92 -31.51
CA LYS A 322 17.24 -33.12 -32.11
C LYS A 322 17.47 -33.02 -33.61
N GLN A 323 16.74 -32.14 -34.31
CA GLN A 323 16.92 -31.87 -35.75
C GLN A 323 18.03 -30.84 -36.03
N ARG A 324 18.46 -30.09 -35.01
CA ARG A 324 19.52 -29.07 -35.10
C ARG A 324 20.91 -29.60 -34.75
N LYS A 325 21.01 -30.81 -34.19
CA LYS A 325 22.26 -31.54 -33.92
C LYS A 325 22.55 -32.50 -35.06
#